data_AF-A0A9D5DGD3-F1
#
_entry.id   AF-A0A9D5DGD3-F1
#
_cell.length_a   1.000
_cell.length_b   1.000
_cell.length_c   1.000
_cell.angle_alpha   90.00
_cell.angle_beta   90.00
_cell.angle_gamma   90.00
#
_symmetry.space_group_name_H-M   'P 1'
#
loop_
_entity.id
_entity.type
_entity.pdbx_description
1 polymer ?
#
loop_
_entity_poly.entity_id
_entity_poly.type
_entity_poly.pdbx_seq_one_letter_code
_entity_poly.pdbx_strand_id
1 'polypeptide(L)'
;MVVSELKHKERSRTLKHCVSAAFESNADHSKKLWVSLSKQLNAFYLFTRPHTILGTIVGITSISLLPLESVSDLSLTFIIGLIKALVPALLMNIYVVGLNQIFDVEIDKDIPDVDGDRDFGIQSFSVRLGQERVFWLCIKLLMTAYMAAMFVGVSSSNIYQKFITVIGHGILAYVLWFNACSLDLKKKTAITSFYMFIWKERSVS
;
A
#
# COMPACT_ATOMS: atom_id res chain seq x y z
N MET A 1 -29.76 25.48 -55.87
CA MET A 1 -28.42 25.94 -55.44
C MET A 1 -28.42 26.50 -54.01
N VAL A 2 -29.34 27.41 -53.64
CA VAL A 2 -29.39 28.02 -52.29
C VAL A 2 -29.74 27.03 -51.16
N VAL A 3 -30.68 26.11 -51.40
CA VAL A 3 -31.12 25.12 -50.39
C VAL A 3 -30.00 24.14 -50.00
N SER A 4 -29.13 23.75 -50.95
CA SER A 4 -28.00 22.86 -50.68
C SER A 4 -26.90 23.53 -49.86
N GLU A 5 -26.64 24.83 -50.08
CA GLU A 5 -25.68 25.60 -49.28
C GLU A 5 -26.15 25.82 -47.84
N LEU A 6 -27.44 26.14 -47.66
CA LEU A 6 -28.02 26.31 -46.33
C LEU A 6 -27.93 25.00 -45.51
N LYS A 7 -28.24 23.86 -46.15
CA LYS A 7 -28.15 22.54 -45.52
C LYS A 7 -26.71 22.16 -45.14
N HIS A 8 -25.73 22.55 -45.96
CA HIS A 8 -24.31 22.34 -45.66
C HIS A 8 -23.82 23.20 -44.48
N LYS A 9 -24.25 24.47 -44.43
CA LYS A 9 -23.90 25.40 -43.36
C LYS A 9 -24.51 25.00 -42.01
N GLU A 10 -25.73 24.50 -42.03
CA GLU A 10 -26.43 23.99 -40.83
C GLU A 10 -25.79 22.71 -40.30
N ARG A 11 -25.43 21.78 -41.19
CA ARG A 11 -24.68 20.55 -40.85
C ARG A 11 -23.30 20.87 -40.25
N SER A 12 -22.60 21.86 -40.79
CA SER A 12 -21.31 22.31 -40.25
C SER A 12 -21.43 22.89 -38.84
N ARG A 13 -22.49 23.66 -38.55
CA ARG A 13 -22.76 24.18 -37.20
C ARG A 13 -23.10 23.08 -36.20
N THR A 14 -23.95 22.12 -36.57
CA THR A 14 -24.29 20.99 -35.71
C THR A 14 -23.07 20.13 -35.41
N LEU A 15 -22.20 19.90 -36.40
CA LEU A 15 -20.95 19.16 -36.20
C LEU A 15 -20.03 19.88 -35.19
N LYS A 16 -19.86 21.21 -35.33
CA LYS A 16 -19.05 22.01 -34.40
C LYS A 16 -19.58 21.97 -32.96
N HIS A 17 -20.90 22.07 -32.78
CA HIS A 17 -21.51 21.95 -31.46
C HIS A 17 -21.33 20.57 -30.85
N CYS A 18 -21.49 19.50 -31.64
CA CYS A 18 -21.33 18.13 -31.18
C CYS A 18 -19.87 17.85 -30.76
N VAL A 19 -18.90 18.36 -31.52
CA VAL A 19 -17.46 18.27 -31.19
C VAL A 19 -17.14 19.06 -29.92
N SER A 20 -17.69 20.28 -29.75
CA SER A 20 -17.48 21.08 -28.53
C SER A 20 -18.05 20.40 -27.30
N ALA A 21 -19.28 19.85 -27.39
CA ALA A 21 -19.92 19.13 -26.30
C ALA A 21 -19.17 17.83 -25.95
N ALA A 22 -18.66 17.11 -26.95
CA ALA A 22 -17.82 15.93 -26.72
C ALA A 22 -16.49 16.29 -26.02
N PHE A 23 -15.88 17.42 -26.40
CA PHE A 23 -14.66 17.92 -25.77
C PHE A 23 -14.90 18.37 -24.32
N GLU A 24 -15.99 19.09 -24.05
CA GLU A 24 -16.39 19.50 -22.71
C GLU A 24 -16.73 18.30 -21.80
N SER A 25 -17.45 17.30 -22.32
CA SER A 25 -17.75 16.06 -21.61
C SER A 25 -16.49 15.28 -21.25
N ASN A 26 -15.53 15.18 -22.18
CA ASN A 26 -14.25 14.52 -21.92
C ASN A 26 -13.40 15.29 -20.90
N ALA A 27 -13.43 16.61 -20.94
CA ALA A 27 -12.75 17.47 -19.96
C ALA A 27 -13.37 17.36 -18.55
N ASP A 28 -14.70 17.30 -18.44
CA ASP A 28 -15.40 17.08 -17.17
C ASP A 28 -15.12 15.69 -16.59
N HIS A 29 -15.18 14.65 -17.42
CA HIS A 29 -14.83 13.29 -17.02
C HIS A 29 -13.39 13.19 -16.51
N SER A 30 -12.44 13.79 -17.23
CA SER A 30 -11.04 13.85 -16.82
C SER A 30 -10.87 14.56 -15.48
N LYS A 31 -11.47 15.74 -15.29
CA LYS A 31 -11.42 16.47 -14.00
C LYS A 31 -11.99 15.64 -12.85
N LYS A 32 -13.12 14.97 -13.06
CA LYS A 32 -13.76 14.12 -12.05
C LYS A 32 -12.88 12.93 -11.66
N LEU A 33 -12.23 12.32 -12.66
CA LEU A 33 -11.25 11.25 -12.44
C LEU A 33 -10.04 11.75 -11.66
N TRP A 34 -9.47 12.90 -12.02
CA TRP A 34 -8.36 13.53 -11.30
C TRP A 34 -8.69 13.84 -9.84
N VAL A 35 -9.87 14.41 -9.57
CA VAL A 35 -10.33 14.68 -8.19
C VAL A 35 -10.53 13.39 -7.39
N SER A 36 -11.03 12.33 -8.03
CA SER A 36 -11.16 11.01 -7.39
C SER A 36 -9.80 10.42 -7.06
N LEU A 37 -8.87 10.42 -8.02
CA LEU A 37 -7.51 9.91 -7.84
C LEU A 37 -6.76 10.70 -6.77
N SER A 38 -6.81 12.03 -6.78
CA SER A 38 -6.12 12.86 -5.77
C SER A 38 -6.64 12.59 -4.36
N LYS A 39 -7.95 12.41 -4.18
CA LYS A 39 -8.54 12.01 -2.90
C LYS A 39 -8.08 10.62 -2.45
N GLN A 40 -7.97 9.66 -3.36
CA GLN A 40 -7.48 8.31 -3.05
C GLN A 40 -6.00 8.31 -2.71
N LEU A 41 -5.18 9.04 -3.48
CA LEU A 41 -3.75 9.19 -3.23
C LEU A 41 -3.47 9.90 -1.91
N ASN A 42 -4.22 10.95 -1.58
CA ASN A 42 -4.08 11.63 -0.30
C ASN A 42 -4.47 10.72 0.88
N ALA A 43 -5.55 9.95 0.72
CA ALA A 43 -5.96 8.97 1.74
C ALA A 43 -4.90 7.87 1.92
N PHE A 44 -4.29 7.41 0.83
CA PHE A 44 -3.18 6.46 0.87
C PHE A 44 -1.92 7.07 1.50
N TYR A 45 -1.57 8.32 1.15
CA TYR A 45 -0.46 9.04 1.75
C TYR A 45 -0.61 9.13 3.27
N LEU A 46 -1.76 9.56 3.77
CA LEU A 46 -2.05 9.60 5.20
C LEU A 46 -2.04 8.20 5.85
N PHE A 47 -2.59 7.20 5.16
CA PHE A 47 -2.57 5.81 5.62
C PHE A 47 -1.15 5.30 5.82
N THR A 48 -0.26 5.53 4.84
CA THR A 48 1.12 5.03 4.89
C THR A 48 2.01 5.73 5.92
N ARG A 49 1.58 6.85 6.50
CA ARG A 49 2.34 7.66 7.48
C ARG A 49 3.79 7.90 7.00
N PRO A 50 4.00 8.73 5.98
CA PRO A 50 5.24 8.81 5.19
C PRO A 50 6.50 9.11 5.99
N HIS A 51 6.39 9.72 7.17
CA HIS A 51 7.53 9.93 8.06
C HIS A 51 8.21 8.61 8.47
N THR A 52 7.45 7.51 8.62
CA THR A 52 8.01 6.18 8.92
C THR A 52 8.70 5.57 7.70
N ILE A 53 8.12 5.75 6.51
CA ILE A 53 8.69 5.34 5.23
C ILE A 53 10.04 6.04 4.98
N LEU A 54 10.09 7.36 5.20
CA LEU A 54 11.32 8.14 5.05
C LEU A 54 12.43 7.63 5.97
N GLY A 55 12.11 7.35 7.24
CA GLY A 55 13.06 6.79 8.19
C GLY A 55 13.64 5.45 7.72
N THR A 56 12.82 4.57 7.16
CA THR A 56 13.28 3.28 6.64
C THR A 56 14.09 3.40 5.35
N ILE A 57 13.72 4.29 4.42
CA ILE A 57 14.52 4.55 3.22
C ILE A 57 15.90 5.05 3.62
N VAL A 58 15.96 6.05 4.50
CA VAL A 58 17.23 6.62 4.99
C VAL A 58 18.04 5.57 5.74
N GLY A 59 17.42 4.80 6.63
CA GLY A 59 18.09 3.75 7.41
C GLY A 59 18.69 2.65 6.55
N ILE A 60 17.90 2.08 5.63
CA ILE A 60 18.38 1.00 4.74
C ILE A 60 19.45 1.51 3.78
N THR A 61 19.26 2.71 3.23
CA THR A 61 20.27 3.32 2.37
C THR A 61 21.56 3.53 3.15
N SER A 62 21.49 4.08 4.36
CA SER A 62 22.67 4.30 5.22
C SER A 62 23.40 2.99 5.52
N ILE A 63 22.69 1.94 5.93
CA ILE A 63 23.28 0.62 6.23
C ILE A 63 23.89 0.00 4.97
N SER A 64 23.24 0.16 3.81
CA SER A 64 23.74 -0.37 2.54
C SER A 64 25.01 0.35 2.06
N LEU A 65 25.20 1.62 2.43
CA LEU A 65 26.39 2.40 2.06
C LEU A 65 27.61 2.09 2.94
N LEU A 66 27.44 1.56 4.15
CA LEU A 66 28.55 1.24 5.08
C LEU A 66 29.69 0.39 4.47
N PRO A 67 29.42 -0.67 3.67
CA PRO A 67 30.48 -1.49 3.09
C PRO A 67 31.16 -0.88 1.84
N LEU A 68 30.77 0.32 1.38
CA LEU A 68 31.40 0.93 0.21
C LEU A 68 32.75 1.57 0.59
N GLU A 69 33.82 1.17 -0.09
CA GLU A 69 35.16 1.71 0.11
C GLU A 69 35.48 2.82 -0.91
N SER A 70 34.78 2.84 -2.05
CA SER A 70 35.02 3.76 -3.15
C SER A 70 33.74 4.06 -3.96
N VAL A 71 33.79 5.10 -4.81
CA VAL A 71 32.68 5.43 -5.72
C VAL A 71 32.48 4.39 -6.83
N SER A 72 33.49 3.59 -7.15
CA SER A 72 33.40 2.48 -8.11
C SER A 72 32.53 1.33 -7.59
N ASP A 73 32.32 1.23 -6.28
CA ASP A 73 31.49 0.20 -5.67
C ASP A 73 29.98 0.46 -5.87
N LEU A 74 29.61 1.68 -6.32
CA LEU A 74 28.25 2.05 -6.76
C LEU A 74 27.92 1.42 -8.13
N SER A 75 27.96 0.10 -8.16
CA SER A 75 27.67 -0.71 -9.34
C SER A 75 26.16 -0.98 -9.50
N LEU A 76 25.78 -1.51 -10.66
CA LEU A 76 24.40 -1.99 -10.89
C LEU A 76 24.02 -3.09 -9.89
N THR A 77 24.97 -3.94 -9.50
CA THR A 77 24.77 -4.99 -8.49
C THR A 77 24.40 -4.40 -7.13
N PHE A 78 25.05 -3.31 -6.74
CA PHE A 78 24.72 -2.57 -5.52
C PHE A 78 23.28 -2.02 -5.58
N ILE A 79 22.91 -1.35 -6.67
CA ILE A 79 21.56 -0.79 -6.85
C ILE A 79 20.50 -1.90 -6.80
N ILE A 80 20.74 -3.03 -7.46
CA ILE A 80 19.84 -4.20 -7.40
C ILE A 80 19.72 -4.74 -5.97
N GLY A 81 20.83 -4.82 -5.24
CA GLY A 81 20.84 -5.21 -3.82
C GLY A 81 20.01 -4.27 -2.95
N LEU A 82 20.19 -2.96 -3.14
CA LEU A 82 19.44 -1.92 -2.42
C LEU A 82 17.94 -2.01 -2.70
N ILE A 83 17.53 -2.20 -3.96
CA ILE A 83 16.11 -2.38 -4.32
C ILE A 83 15.54 -3.65 -3.67
N LYS A 84 16.30 -4.75 -3.70
CA LYS A 84 15.90 -6.03 -3.06
C LYS A 84 15.68 -5.89 -1.55
N ALA A 85 16.39 -4.98 -0.88
CA ALA A 85 16.19 -4.68 0.53
C ALA A 85 15.04 -3.69 0.77
N LEU A 86 14.96 -2.60 -0.01
CA LEU A 86 13.98 -1.54 0.18
C LEU A 86 12.55 -1.99 -0.08
N VAL A 87 12.29 -2.73 -1.15
CA VAL A 87 10.92 -3.14 -1.54
C VAL A 87 10.21 -3.93 -0.42
N PRO A 88 10.76 -5.05 0.10
CA PRO A 88 10.10 -5.78 1.18
C PRO A 88 10.01 -4.98 2.47
N ALA A 89 11.00 -4.14 2.79
CA ALA A 89 10.96 -3.31 4.00
C ALA A 89 9.85 -2.25 3.94
N LEU A 90 9.64 -1.61 2.79
CA LEU A 90 8.56 -0.65 2.60
C LEU A 90 7.18 -1.33 2.67
N LEU A 91 7.04 -2.51 2.08
CA LEU A 91 5.79 -3.29 2.19
C LEU A 91 5.51 -3.69 3.65
N MET A 92 6.54 -4.11 4.39
CA MET A 92 6.42 -4.43 5.81
C MET A 92 6.01 -3.20 6.64
N ASN A 93 6.57 -2.02 6.37
CA ASN A 93 6.15 -0.78 7.02
C ASN A 93 4.69 -0.44 6.77
N ILE A 94 4.25 -0.51 5.51
CA ILE A 94 2.86 -0.23 5.15
C ILE A 94 1.93 -1.21 5.86
N TYR A 95 2.29 -2.49 5.92
CA TYR A 95 1.57 -3.51 6.68
C TYR A 95 1.48 -3.16 8.18
N VAL A 96 2.59 -2.82 8.81
CA VAL A 96 2.66 -2.50 10.26
C VAL A 96 1.81 -1.27 10.57
N VAL A 97 1.96 -0.21 9.79
CA VAL A 97 1.19 1.03 9.99
C VAL A 97 -0.30 0.77 9.79
N GLY A 98 -0.66 0.02 8.76
CA GLY A 98 -2.05 -0.32 8.47
C GLY A 98 -2.69 -1.19 9.53
N LEU A 99 -1.95 -2.18 10.04
CA LEU A 99 -2.41 -3.00 11.16
C LEU A 99 -2.57 -2.17 12.43
N ASN A 100 -1.56 -1.37 12.81
CA ASN A 100 -1.66 -0.51 13.98
C ASN A 100 -2.92 0.37 13.89
N GLN A 101 -3.20 0.99 12.75
CA GLN A 101 -4.42 1.79 12.56
C GLN A 101 -5.73 0.99 12.69
N ILE A 102 -5.76 -0.29 12.36
CA ILE A 102 -6.93 -1.16 12.59
C ILE A 102 -7.08 -1.45 14.09
N PHE A 103 -5.97 -1.74 14.76
CA PHE A 103 -5.98 -2.10 16.17
C PHE A 103 -6.27 -0.90 17.07
N ASP A 104 -5.69 0.26 16.79
CA ASP A 104 -5.95 1.52 17.51
C ASP A 104 -7.46 1.80 17.54
N VAL A 105 -8.13 1.73 16.37
CA VAL A 105 -9.59 1.95 16.28
C VAL A 105 -10.40 0.98 17.14
N GLU A 106 -10.01 -0.30 17.21
CA GLU A 106 -10.77 -1.31 17.96
C GLU A 106 -10.42 -1.37 19.45
N ILE A 107 -9.17 -1.06 19.80
CA ILE A 107 -8.69 -1.07 21.18
C ILE A 107 -9.18 0.18 21.91
N ASP A 108 -9.12 1.33 21.23
CA ASP A 108 -9.37 2.63 21.83
C ASP A 108 -10.84 3.04 21.80
N LYS A 109 -11.72 2.33 21.09
CA LYS A 109 -13.17 2.61 21.05
C LYS A 109 -13.89 2.63 22.41
N ASP A 110 -13.29 2.02 23.44
CA ASP A 110 -13.84 2.00 24.80
C ASP A 110 -13.24 3.11 25.69
N ILE A 111 -12.31 3.92 25.15
CA ILE A 111 -11.84 5.16 25.77
C ILE A 111 -12.82 6.25 25.35
N PRO A 112 -13.44 6.99 26.29
CA PRO A 112 -14.44 8.02 25.98
C PRO A 112 -13.92 9.20 25.12
N ASP A 113 -12.66 9.19 24.70
CA ASP A 113 -11.99 10.18 23.83
C ASP A 113 -12.04 9.78 22.33
N VAL A 114 -12.25 8.50 21.99
CA VAL A 114 -12.14 7.99 20.59
C VAL A 114 -13.46 7.99 19.83
N ASP A 115 -14.60 7.92 20.53
CA ASP A 115 -15.90 8.28 19.93
C ASP A 115 -15.88 9.73 19.43
N GLY A 116 -15.07 10.60 20.06
CA GLY A 116 -14.81 11.96 19.62
C GLY A 116 -14.27 12.04 18.19
N ASP A 117 -13.21 11.31 17.83
CA ASP A 117 -12.56 11.43 16.50
C ASP A 117 -13.43 10.94 15.34
N ARG A 118 -14.33 9.98 15.60
CA ARG A 118 -15.34 9.52 14.64
C ARG A 118 -16.44 10.57 14.44
N ASP A 119 -16.77 11.31 15.49
CA ASP A 119 -17.77 12.38 15.51
C ASP A 119 -17.19 13.75 15.07
N PHE A 120 -15.86 13.95 15.15
CA PHE A 120 -15.12 15.13 14.68
C PHE A 120 -14.69 15.05 13.19
N GLY A 121 -15.07 13.99 12.47
CA GLY A 121 -14.99 13.94 11.00
C GLY A 121 -13.64 13.53 10.41
N ILE A 122 -12.71 12.96 11.21
CA ILE A 122 -11.46 12.39 10.68
C ILE A 122 -11.77 11.00 10.09
N GLN A 123 -12.15 10.98 8.82
CA GLN A 123 -12.39 9.73 8.09
C GLN A 123 -11.08 9.02 7.76
N SER A 124 -10.54 8.26 8.71
CA SER A 124 -9.39 7.39 8.49
C SER A 124 -9.67 6.39 7.35
N PHE A 125 -8.61 5.95 6.67
CA PHE A 125 -8.73 5.01 5.54
C PHE A 125 -9.48 3.73 5.93
N SER A 126 -9.27 3.24 7.15
CA SER A 126 -9.98 2.10 7.76
C SER A 126 -11.48 2.35 7.96
N VAL A 127 -11.88 3.58 8.32
CA VAL A 127 -13.30 3.97 8.44
C VAL A 127 -13.97 4.03 7.07
N ARG A 128 -13.26 4.47 6.02
CA ARG A 128 -13.81 4.61 4.66
C ARG A 128 -13.91 3.31 3.88
N LEU A 129 -12.91 2.43 4.00
CA LEU A 129 -12.87 1.15 3.27
C LEU A 129 -13.53 0.00 4.05
N GLY A 130 -13.60 0.12 5.36
CA GLY A 130 -14.01 -0.93 6.29
C GLY A 130 -12.81 -1.68 6.83
N GLN A 131 -12.80 -1.89 8.15
CA GLN A 131 -11.74 -2.54 8.91
C GLN A 131 -11.32 -3.91 8.33
N GLU A 132 -12.29 -4.75 7.99
CA GLU A 132 -12.05 -6.08 7.41
C GLU A 132 -11.33 -5.99 6.05
N ARG A 133 -11.73 -5.04 5.20
CA ARG A 133 -11.08 -4.88 3.88
C ARG A 133 -9.64 -4.41 4.03
N VAL A 134 -9.38 -3.48 4.94
CA VAL A 134 -8.01 -2.99 5.20
C VAL A 134 -7.16 -4.09 5.83
N PHE A 135 -7.72 -4.89 6.75
CA PHE A 135 -7.02 -6.03 7.34
C PHE A 135 -6.54 -7.00 6.26
N TRP A 136 -7.44 -7.46 5.39
CA TRP A 136 -7.10 -8.38 4.31
C TRP A 136 -6.17 -7.76 3.27
N LEU A 137 -6.26 -6.45 3.02
CA LEU A 137 -5.31 -5.74 2.17
C LEU A 137 -3.90 -5.81 2.77
N CYS A 138 -3.74 -5.52 4.06
CA CYS A 138 -2.47 -5.60 4.78
C CYS A 138 -1.90 -7.03 4.73
N ILE A 139 -2.72 -8.06 5.02
CA ILE A 139 -2.29 -9.46 4.94
C ILE A 139 -1.81 -9.80 3.51
N LYS A 140 -2.57 -9.44 2.47
CA LYS A 140 -2.20 -9.71 1.07
C LYS A 140 -0.92 -8.99 0.64
N LEU A 141 -0.71 -7.76 1.09
CA LEU A 141 0.52 -6.99 0.84
C LEU A 141 1.73 -7.71 1.43
N LEU A 142 1.65 -8.15 2.70
CA LEU A 142 2.76 -8.84 3.35
C LEU A 142 3.00 -10.24 2.77
N MET A 143 1.94 -10.98 2.43
CA MET A 143 2.06 -12.27 1.73
C MET A 143 2.79 -12.11 0.39
N THR A 144 2.49 -11.05 -0.37
CA THR A 144 3.18 -10.76 -1.63
C THR A 144 4.67 -10.45 -1.41
N ALA A 145 5.01 -9.76 -0.31
CA ALA A 145 6.40 -9.50 0.06
C ALA A 145 7.16 -10.80 0.38
N TYR A 146 6.55 -11.72 1.14
CA TYR A 146 7.15 -13.03 1.40
C TYR A 146 7.33 -13.86 0.12
N MET A 147 6.33 -13.87 -0.76
CA MET A 147 6.45 -14.56 -2.06
C MET A 147 7.57 -13.98 -2.92
N ALA A 148 7.72 -12.66 -2.95
CA ALA A 148 8.82 -12.00 -3.66
C ALA A 148 10.18 -12.38 -3.05
N ALA A 149 10.30 -12.39 -1.72
CA ALA A 149 11.53 -12.80 -1.04
C ALA A 149 11.89 -14.27 -1.34
N MET A 150 10.90 -15.17 -1.32
CA MET A 150 11.08 -16.57 -1.71
C MET A 150 11.55 -16.69 -3.16
N PHE A 151 10.95 -15.94 -4.09
CA PHE A 151 11.36 -15.95 -5.50
C PHE A 151 12.80 -15.48 -5.70
N VAL A 152 13.22 -14.44 -4.98
CA VAL A 152 14.62 -13.98 -4.96
C VAL A 152 15.53 -15.05 -4.39
N GLY A 153 15.13 -15.73 -3.30
CA GLY A 153 15.87 -16.85 -2.70
C GLY A 153 16.03 -18.04 -3.65
N VAL A 154 14.97 -18.43 -4.37
CA VAL A 154 15.02 -19.49 -5.40
C VAL A 154 15.98 -19.12 -6.54
N SER A 155 16.07 -17.84 -6.88
CA SER A 155 16.97 -17.33 -7.92
C SER A 155 18.45 -17.28 -7.50
N SER A 156 18.76 -17.54 -6.22
CA SER A 156 20.13 -17.57 -5.73
C SER A 156 20.90 -18.81 -6.21
N SER A 157 22.17 -18.60 -6.59
CA SER A 157 23.11 -19.67 -6.92
C SER A 157 23.62 -20.40 -5.67
N ASN A 158 23.52 -19.79 -4.49
CA ASN A 158 23.95 -20.38 -3.24
C ASN A 158 22.82 -21.22 -2.61
N ILE A 159 23.08 -22.51 -2.42
CA ILE A 159 22.09 -23.46 -1.89
C ILE A 159 21.65 -23.15 -0.45
N TYR A 160 22.55 -22.63 0.39
CA TYR A 160 22.22 -22.25 1.77
C TYR A 160 21.26 -21.06 1.79
N GLN A 161 21.53 -20.04 0.98
CA GLN A 161 20.65 -18.87 0.81
C GLN A 161 19.27 -19.31 0.30
N LYS A 162 19.24 -20.23 -0.67
CA LYS A 162 17.99 -20.79 -1.19
C LYS A 162 17.15 -21.45 -0.09
N PHE A 163 17.72 -22.37 0.67
CA PHE A 163 16.97 -23.04 1.73
C PHE A 163 16.56 -22.11 2.86
N ILE A 164 17.47 -21.28 3.36
CA ILE A 164 17.20 -20.37 4.48
C ILE A 164 16.08 -19.39 4.11
N THR A 165 16.20 -18.71 2.96
CA THR A 165 15.22 -17.70 2.54
C THR A 165 13.88 -18.33 2.19
N VAL A 166 13.85 -19.46 1.48
CA VAL A 166 12.59 -20.09 1.05
C VAL A 166 11.85 -20.72 2.22
N ILE A 167 12.54 -21.50 3.07
CA ILE A 167 11.91 -22.15 4.22
C ILE A 167 11.52 -21.11 5.26
N GLY A 168 12.42 -20.17 5.59
CA GLY A 168 12.16 -19.14 6.60
C GLY A 168 10.94 -18.29 6.25
N HIS A 169 10.90 -17.71 5.05
CA HIS A 169 9.74 -16.91 4.63
C HIS A 169 8.49 -17.76 4.38
N GLY A 170 8.63 -19.02 3.95
CA GLY A 170 7.51 -19.94 3.82
C GLY A 170 6.81 -20.23 5.16
N ILE A 171 7.59 -20.45 6.23
CA ILE A 171 7.06 -20.63 7.59
C ILE A 171 6.38 -19.35 8.07
N LEU A 172 7.03 -18.19 7.94
CA LEU A 172 6.45 -16.90 8.35
C LEU A 172 5.13 -16.61 7.61
N ALA A 173 5.08 -16.87 6.30
CA ALA A 173 3.88 -16.72 5.50
C ALA A 173 2.77 -17.68 5.94
N TYR A 174 3.11 -18.94 6.20
CA TYR A 174 2.16 -19.94 6.69
C TYR A 174 1.57 -19.55 8.05
N VAL A 175 2.42 -19.20 9.01
CA VAL A 175 2.01 -18.80 10.36
C VAL A 175 1.13 -17.55 10.31
N LEU A 176 1.52 -16.54 9.55
CA LEU A 176 0.73 -15.32 9.36
C LEU A 176 -0.66 -15.64 8.78
N TRP A 177 -0.69 -16.40 7.69
CA TRP A 177 -1.94 -16.76 7.00
C TRP A 177 -2.87 -17.56 7.89
N PHE A 178 -2.35 -18.58 8.58
CA PHE A 178 -3.13 -19.43 9.47
C PHE A 178 -3.77 -18.62 10.61
N ASN A 179 -2.99 -17.76 11.26
CA ASN A 179 -3.50 -16.91 12.33
C ASN A 179 -4.49 -15.85 11.80
N ALA A 180 -4.24 -15.27 10.63
CA ALA A 180 -5.14 -14.30 10.01
C ALA A 180 -6.50 -14.91 9.63
N CYS A 181 -6.52 -16.13 9.08
CA CYS A 181 -7.75 -16.85 8.75
C CYS A 181 -8.56 -17.26 9.99
N SER A 182 -7.88 -17.44 11.12
CA SER A 182 -8.51 -17.84 12.39
C SER A 182 -9.01 -16.63 13.21
N LEU A 183 -8.74 -15.41 12.76
CA LEU A 183 -9.06 -14.19 13.49
C LEU A 183 -10.51 -13.76 13.27
N ASP A 184 -11.26 -13.65 14.37
CA ASP A 184 -12.57 -13.01 14.38
C ASP A 184 -12.42 -11.51 14.67
N LEU A 185 -12.52 -10.68 13.62
CA LEU A 185 -12.40 -9.22 13.72
C LEU A 185 -13.53 -8.56 14.51
N LYS A 186 -14.56 -9.30 14.93
CA LYS A 186 -15.64 -8.76 15.80
C LYS A 186 -15.33 -8.92 17.28
N LYS A 187 -14.30 -9.71 17.64
CA LYS A 187 -13.93 -9.99 19.02
C LYS A 187 -12.66 -9.23 19.40
N LYS A 188 -12.81 -8.21 20.24
CA LYS A 188 -11.70 -7.41 20.79
C LYS A 188 -10.58 -8.28 21.37
N THR A 189 -10.92 -9.32 22.13
CA THR A 189 -9.93 -10.23 22.72
C THR A 189 -9.12 -11.00 21.67
N ALA A 190 -9.75 -11.42 20.57
CA ALA A 190 -9.06 -12.11 19.47
C ALA A 190 -8.12 -11.15 18.72
N ILE A 191 -8.59 -9.92 18.49
CA ILE A 191 -7.83 -8.82 17.90
C ILE A 191 -6.61 -8.46 18.75
N THR A 192 -6.77 -8.23 20.05
CA THR A 192 -5.65 -7.95 20.96
C THR A 192 -4.67 -9.12 21.02
N SER A 193 -5.16 -10.36 21.05
CA SER A 193 -4.30 -11.55 21.07
C SER A 193 -3.45 -11.66 19.81
N PHE A 194 -4.04 -11.42 18.64
CA PHE A 194 -3.34 -11.43 17.36
C PHE A 194 -2.35 -10.26 17.23
N TYR A 195 -2.71 -9.07 17.72
CA TYR A 195 -1.79 -7.93 17.79
C TYR A 195 -0.57 -8.24 18.67
N MET A 196 -0.80 -8.78 19.87
CA MET A 196 0.26 -9.18 20.78
C MET A 196 1.12 -10.30 20.21
N PHE A 197 0.53 -11.25 19.46
CA PHE A 197 1.28 -12.27 18.73
C PHE A 197 2.26 -11.63 17.74
N ILE A 198 1.81 -10.70 16.90
CA ILE A 198 2.69 -10.00 15.94
C ILE A 198 3.80 -9.21 16.65
N TRP A 199 3.48 -8.51 17.73
CA TRP A 199 4.47 -7.72 18.46
C TRP A 199 5.45 -8.59 19.25
N LYS A 200 5.00 -9.74 19.76
CA LYS A 200 5.87 -10.72 20.39
C LYS A 200 6.87 -11.28 19.38
N GLU A 201 6.41 -11.68 18.19
CA GLU A 201 7.29 -12.13 17.10
C GLU A 201 8.33 -11.05 16.71
N ARG A 202 7.92 -9.77 16.67
CA ARG A 202 8.85 -8.66 16.42
C ARG A 202 9.87 -8.45 17.56
N SER A 203 9.46 -8.59 18.83
CA SER A 203 10.34 -8.31 19.98
C SER A 203 11.44 -9.34 20.22
N VAL A 204 11.33 -10.52 19.59
CA VAL A 204 12.27 -11.64 19.74
C VAL A 204 13.27 -11.69 18.56
N SER A 205 13.17 -10.75 17.60
CA SER A 205 14.09 -10.59 16.46
C SER A 205 15.14 -9.51 16.72
#